data_AF-A0A317QNZ6-F1
#
_entry.id   AF-A0A317QNZ6-F1
#
_cell.length_a   1.000
_cell.length_b   1.000
_cell.length_c   1.000
_cell.angle_alpha   90.00
_cell.angle_beta   90.00
_cell.angle_gamma   90.00
#
_symmetry.space_group_name_H-M   'P 1'
#
loop_
_entity.id
_entity.type
_entity.pdbx_description
1 polymer ?
#
loop_
_entity_poly.entity_id
_entity_poly.type
_entity_poly.pdbx_seq_one_letter_code
_entity_poly.pdbx_strand_id
1 'polypeptide(L)'
;MTESSRPHPVPGPPRPGPGRVAAPVPARPADPAGGRTPADGTAGDGTAGDGTAVDGTAARFTDLAQRPVSEHVAVFEAEHDRLRRELGTIDQL
;
A
#
# COMPACT_ATOMS: atom_id res chain seq x y z
N MET A 1 -49.18 -24.14 34.82
CA MET A 1 -48.06 -25.07 34.53
C MET A 1 -47.10 -24.33 33.61
N THR A 2 -45.97 -23.87 34.13
CA THR A 2 -44.94 -23.17 33.36
C THR A 2 -43.99 -24.19 32.76
N GLU A 3 -44.06 -24.39 31.44
CA GLU A 3 -43.13 -25.25 30.72
C GLU A 3 -41.79 -24.52 30.50
N SER A 4 -40.73 -25.00 31.17
CA SER A 4 -39.37 -24.51 30.99
C SER A 4 -38.84 -24.87 29.61
N SER A 5 -38.85 -23.89 28.71
CA SER A 5 -38.20 -23.97 27.40
C SER A 5 -36.70 -24.24 27.59
N ARG A 6 -36.24 -25.44 27.19
CA ARG A 6 -34.82 -25.81 27.26
C ARG A 6 -34.07 -25.09 26.13
N PRO A 7 -32.93 -24.43 26.41
CA PRO A 7 -32.16 -23.74 25.38
C PRO A 7 -31.62 -24.78 24.38
N HIS A 8 -31.98 -24.60 23.10
CA HIS A 8 -31.42 -25.39 22.02
C HIS A 8 -29.98 -24.93 21.75
N PRO A 9 -29.03 -25.85 21.50
CA PRO A 9 -27.66 -25.47 21.18
C PRO A 9 -27.63 -24.71 19.86
N VAL A 10 -27.05 -23.51 19.89
CA VAL A 10 -26.84 -22.69 18.69
C VAL A 10 -25.73 -23.33 17.84
N PRO A 11 -25.91 -23.40 16.51
CA PRO A 11 -24.82 -23.77 15.61
C PRO A 11 -23.63 -22.84 15.82
N GLY A 12 -22.49 -23.41 16.22
CA GLY A 12 -21.27 -22.65 16.43
C GLY A 12 -20.77 -22.00 15.14
N PRO A 13 -19.91 -20.97 15.24
CA PRO A 13 -19.31 -20.33 14.08
C PRO A 13 -18.55 -21.35 13.22
N PRO A 14 -18.50 -21.16 11.88
CA PRO A 14 -17.80 -22.09 11.00
C PRO A 14 -16.33 -22.16 11.40
N ARG A 15 -15.83 -23.38 11.61
CA ARG A 15 -14.40 -23.58 11.87
C ARG A 15 -13.61 -23.19 10.62
N PRO A 16 -12.51 -22.42 10.76
CA PRO A 16 -11.54 -22.27 9.71
C PRO A 16 -11.06 -23.65 9.25
N GLY A 17 -11.24 -23.96 7.97
CA GLY A 17 -10.71 -25.18 7.37
C GLY A 17 -9.17 -25.15 7.35
N PRO A 18 -8.51 -26.31 7.17
CA PRO A 18 -7.06 -26.34 6.99
C PRO A 18 -6.68 -25.49 5.77
N GLY A 19 -5.85 -24.47 6.01
CA GLY A 19 -5.36 -23.58 4.96
C GLY A 19 -4.73 -24.39 3.84
N ARG A 20 -5.13 -24.12 2.59
CA ARG A 20 -4.40 -24.61 1.42
C ARG A 20 -3.01 -23.98 1.49
N VAL A 21 -2.00 -24.78 1.82
CA VAL A 21 -0.60 -24.38 1.67
C VAL A 21 -0.37 -24.15 0.18
N ALA A 22 0.07 -22.95 -0.19
CA ALA A 22 0.47 -22.67 -1.56
C ALA A 22 1.60 -23.65 -1.93
N ALA A 23 1.44 -24.36 -3.05
CA ALA A 23 2.50 -25.18 -3.60
C ALA A 23 3.72 -24.29 -3.95
N PRO A 24 4.95 -24.77 -3.76
CA PRO A 24 6.13 -24.02 -4.17
C PRO A 24 6.08 -23.77 -5.69
N VAL A 25 6.05 -22.50 -6.07
CA VAL A 25 6.20 -22.06 -7.45
C VAL A 25 7.62 -22.38 -7.88
N PRO A 26 7.86 -23.09 -9.01
CA PRO A 26 9.21 -23.32 -9.50
C PRO A 26 9.86 -21.99 -9.87
N ALA A 27 11.08 -21.76 -9.37
CA ALA A 27 11.89 -20.60 -9.73
C ALA A 27 12.12 -20.58 -11.25
N ARG A 28 11.74 -19.47 -11.88
CA ARG A 28 12.08 -19.18 -13.28
C ARG A 28 13.60 -19.06 -13.39
N PRO A 29 14.25 -19.68 -14.39
CA PRO A 29 15.70 -19.51 -14.59
C PRO A 29 16.03 -18.03 -14.78
N ALA A 30 17.09 -17.58 -14.11
CA ALA A 30 17.61 -16.23 -14.28
C ALA A 30 18.27 -16.11 -15.67
N ASP A 31 17.76 -15.21 -16.51
CA ASP A 31 18.48 -14.76 -17.70
C ASP A 31 19.73 -13.97 -17.27
N PRO A 32 20.94 -14.31 -17.77
CA PRO A 32 22.12 -13.53 -17.48
C PRO A 32 22.18 -12.29 -18.37
N ALA A 33 22.45 -11.15 -17.74
CA ALA A 33 22.94 -9.91 -18.35
C ALA A 33 22.03 -9.25 -19.42
N GLY A 34 21.14 -8.39 -18.94
CA GLY A 34 20.62 -7.26 -19.70
C GLY A 34 20.51 -6.06 -18.76
N GLY A 35 21.59 -5.29 -18.66
CA GLY A 35 21.61 -4.05 -17.88
C GLY A 35 20.49 -3.12 -18.33
N ARG A 36 19.43 -3.03 -17.54
CA ARG A 36 18.56 -1.86 -17.56
C ARG A 36 19.24 -0.81 -16.71
N THR A 37 20.08 -0.02 -17.37
CA THR A 37 20.30 1.37 -16.99
C THR A 37 18.94 2.03 -16.72
N PRO A 38 18.83 2.99 -15.78
CA PRO A 38 17.62 3.80 -15.66
C PRO A 38 17.44 4.52 -17.01
N ALA A 39 16.52 4.01 -17.83
CA ALA A 39 16.16 4.66 -19.07
C ALA A 39 15.37 5.91 -18.68
N ASP A 40 16.04 7.04 -18.89
CA ASP A 40 15.50 8.33 -19.32
C ASP A 40 13.98 8.32 -19.54
N GLY A 41 13.25 8.80 -18.53
CA GLY A 41 11.81 9.01 -18.55
C GLY A 41 11.47 10.40 -19.05
N THR A 42 12.01 10.83 -20.19
CA THR A 42 11.58 12.08 -20.84
C THR A 42 10.43 11.78 -21.80
N ALA A 43 9.19 11.82 -21.30
CA ALA A 43 8.01 12.16 -22.10
C ALA A 43 6.81 12.50 -21.20
N GLY A 44 6.58 13.79 -21.03
CA GLY A 44 5.41 14.36 -20.39
C GLY A 44 5.47 15.88 -20.44
N ASP A 45 5.37 16.45 -21.65
CA ASP A 45 4.95 17.85 -21.82
C ASP A 45 3.57 18.00 -21.15
N GLY A 46 3.54 18.67 -20.01
CA GLY A 46 2.37 18.68 -19.15
C GLY A 46 2.62 19.37 -17.81
N THR A 47 2.58 20.70 -17.86
CA THR A 47 2.48 21.62 -16.72
C THR A 47 3.82 21.89 -16.03
N ALA A 48 4.28 23.14 -16.15
CA ALA A 48 5.28 23.75 -15.27
C ALA A 48 4.70 23.92 -13.84
N GLY A 49 4.30 22.80 -13.21
CA GLY A 49 4.27 22.66 -11.78
C GLY A 49 5.65 22.19 -11.33
N ASP A 50 6.07 22.57 -10.13
CA ASP A 50 7.36 22.17 -9.58
C ASP A 50 7.43 20.65 -9.38
N GLY A 51 7.82 19.92 -10.43
CA GLY A 51 7.98 18.47 -10.42
C GLY A 51 8.92 17.97 -9.32
N THR A 52 9.79 18.86 -8.82
CA THR A 52 10.65 18.61 -7.66
C THR A 52 9.86 18.18 -6.42
N ALA A 53 8.68 18.77 -6.19
CA ALA A 53 7.85 18.48 -5.04
C ALA A 53 7.26 17.05 -5.08
N VAL A 54 6.90 16.58 -6.28
CA VAL A 54 6.32 15.24 -6.54
C VAL A 54 7.42 14.18 -6.52
N ASP A 55 8.58 14.45 -7.12
CA ASP A 55 9.74 13.56 -7.08
C ASP A 55 10.24 13.33 -5.63
N GLY A 56 10.24 14.38 -4.80
CA GLY A 56 10.56 14.25 -3.38
C GLY A 56 9.60 13.33 -2.62
N THR A 57 8.32 13.31 -2.99
CA THR A 57 7.32 12.40 -2.43
C THR A 57 7.55 10.95 -2.87
N ALA A 58 7.87 10.73 -4.15
CA ALA A 58 8.17 9.40 -4.68
C ALA A 58 9.41 8.78 -3.99
N ALA A 59 10.44 9.59 -3.71
CA ALA A 59 11.61 9.14 -2.95
C ALA A 59 11.24 8.67 -1.53
N ARG A 60 10.36 9.40 -0.82
CA ARG A 60 9.92 9.03 0.53
C ARG A 60 9.07 7.77 0.55
N PHE A 61 8.22 7.56 -0.46
CA PHE A 61 7.45 6.32 -0.58
C PHE A 61 8.30 5.12 -1.02
N THR A 62 9.42 5.34 -1.69
CA THR A 62 10.37 4.26 -2.01
C THR A 62 11.01 3.70 -0.74
N ASP A 63 11.33 4.55 0.24
CA ASP A 63 11.91 4.19 1.54
C ASP A 63 10.94 3.39 2.43
N LEU A 64 9.63 3.47 2.19
CA LEU A 64 8.63 2.69 2.94
C LEU A 64 8.82 1.17 2.79
N ALA A 65 9.36 0.71 1.66
CA ALA A 65 9.57 -0.72 1.40
C ALA A 65 10.56 -1.36 2.39
N GLN A 66 11.44 -0.56 2.99
CA GLN A 66 12.45 -0.99 3.95
C GLN A 66 12.00 -0.76 5.42
N ARG A 67 10.85 -0.11 5.62
CA ARG A 67 10.33 0.26 6.95
C ARG A 67 9.26 -0.71 7.43
N PRO A 68 9.12 -0.90 8.75
CA PRO A 68 8.04 -1.73 9.29
C PRO A 68 6.68 -1.11 8.96
N VAL A 69 5.68 -1.95 8.68
CA VAL A 69 4.33 -1.51 8.27
C VAL A 69 3.67 -0.61 9.33
N SER A 70 4.02 -0.78 10.61
CA SER A 70 3.56 0.09 11.71
C SER A 70 3.95 1.55 11.52
N GLU A 71 4.99 1.85 10.75
CA GLU A 71 5.45 3.21 10.47
C GLU A 71 4.84 3.82 9.21
N HIS A 72 4.25 3.00 8.32
CA HIS A 72 3.76 3.47 7.02
C HIS A 72 2.67 4.52 7.17
N VAL A 73 1.75 4.31 8.13
CA VAL A 73 0.65 5.24 8.40
C VAL A 73 1.17 6.62 8.77
N ALA A 74 2.18 6.71 9.63
CA ALA A 74 2.75 7.99 10.05
C ALA A 74 3.38 8.77 8.88
N VAL A 75 3.98 8.06 7.92
CA VAL A 75 4.53 8.68 6.70
C VAL A 75 3.43 9.19 5.79
N PHE A 76 2.37 8.40 5.59
CA PHE A 76 1.23 8.82 4.77
C PHE A 76 0.50 10.02 5.38
N GLU A 77 0.31 10.04 6.70
CA GLU A 77 -0.30 11.19 7.38
C GLU A 77 0.56 12.45 7.25
N ALA A 78 1.88 12.33 7.40
CA ALA A 78 2.79 13.46 7.22
C ALA A 78 2.77 14.04 5.78
N GLU A 79 2.76 13.18 4.76
CA GLU A 79 2.63 13.64 3.37
C GLU A 79 1.23 14.21 3.09
N HIS A 80 0.18 13.62 3.66
CA HIS A 80 -1.18 14.14 3.53
C HIS A 80 -1.31 15.56 4.13
N ASP A 81 -0.72 15.81 5.30
CA ASP A 81 -0.71 17.15 5.92
C ASP A 81 0.10 18.16 5.09
N ARG A 82 1.20 17.72 4.48
CA ARG A 82 1.98 18.55 3.55
C ARG A 82 1.13 18.91 2.32
N LEU A 83 0.53 17.92 1.66
CA LEU A 83 -0.32 18.14 0.48
C LEU A 83 -1.51 19.05 0.80
N ARG A 84 -2.13 18.86 1.99
CA ARG A 84 -3.25 19.68 2.43
C ARG A 84 -2.85 21.15 2.58
N ARG A 85 -1.65 21.42 3.10
CA ARG A 85 -1.11 22.79 3.19
C ARG A 85 -0.82 23.39 1.82
N GLU A 86 -0.24 22.61 0.91
CA GLU A 86 0.07 23.03 -0.45
C GLU A 86 -1.21 23.38 -1.22
N LEU A 87 -2.21 22.50 -1.20
CA LEU A 87 -3.52 22.77 -1.81
C LEU A 87 -4.21 23.98 -1.19
N GLY A 88 -4.16 24.13 0.14
CA GLY A 88 -4.70 25.29 0.83
C GLY A 88 -4.01 26.61 0.43
N THR A 89 -2.77 26.56 -0.07
CA THR A 89 -2.04 27.74 -0.57
C THR A 89 -2.48 28.08 -1.99
N ILE A 90 -2.72 27.06 -2.83
CA ILE A 90 -3.19 27.24 -4.21
C ILE A 90 -4.60 27.82 -4.25
N ASP A 91 -5.49 27.40 -3.35
CA ASP A 91 -6.88 27.87 -3.28
C ASP A 91 -7.02 29.35 -2.84
N GLN A 92 -5.94 29.97 -2.36
CA GLN A 92 -5.90 31.38 -1.93
C GLN A 92 -5.49 32.35 -3.05
N LEU A 93 -5.21 31.85 -4.26
CA LEU A 93 -4.85 32.63 -5.45
C LEU A 93 -6.07 32.91 -6.34
#